data_AF-A0A9P9RPU2-F1
#
_entry.id   AF-A0A9P9RPU2-F1
#
_cell.length_a   1.000
_cell.length_b   1.000
_cell.length_c   1.000
_cell.angle_alpha   90.00
_cell.angle_beta   90.00
_cell.angle_gamma   90.00
#
_symmetry.space_group_name_H-M   'P 1'
#
loop_
_entity.id
_entity.type
_entity.pdbx_description
1 polymer ?
#
loop_
_entity_poly.entity_id
_entity_poly.type
_entity_poly.pdbx_seq_one_letter_code
_entity_poly.pdbx_strand_id
1 'polypeptide(L)'
;MGFEYALVHLKYTIPPGIILTLLYRPFISRIDLYKIAFLISIAVVSTIPWDSYLIRRKVWTYPSHVIIGPTLFDIPAEEVFFFVIQTYNTSLLYLLLSKPVFHPAYLPSQKHQMTQWNLGHAILALLVTGGGCLVWRGHEGTYLGLILAWAGPFALLLWSLSSDLLLNLPYTSTVAPIAIPTVYLWVVDTLALKRGTWTIESGTKFGVHLWDGLEIEEAVFFLATNILIVFGLVAFDHAMAILLTFPKLFPRVPELPSPVMLVQALLTHVSEYDEERVVGIQQAVKRLKKKSRSFYLASSTFSGRLRIDLILLYFFCRVADDLVDNASSGAEARKWIAKLTHYLDKAYASKESQIVSKEPSVHAYISENFPKSAQPALRLLPTHLLSFGPLYDLLEGFKTDLKFHENHSSKAGRNFPIEGEYDLEVYAARVAGTVAELCLELVFFHSYTTTTAAQRDHLVRAGGRMGIALQYVNIARDIATDAAIERVYLPTSWLRSQGLVPQDILKNPDRREMEKLRIAN
;
A
#
# COMPACT_ATOMS: atom_id res chain seq x y z
N MET A 1 -0.90 34.09 35.02
CA MET A 1 -2.09 33.28 34.65
C MET A 1 -1.55 31.96 34.13
N GLY A 2 -1.89 30.85 34.78
CA GLY A 2 -1.37 29.49 34.52
C GLY A 2 -1.81 28.85 33.21
N PHE A 3 -1.81 29.58 32.10
CA PHE A 3 -2.28 29.06 30.81
C PHE A 3 -1.19 29.09 29.73
N GLU A 4 0.04 29.49 30.06
CA GLU A 4 1.08 29.70 29.05
C GLU A 4 1.42 28.40 28.32
N TYR A 5 1.50 27.27 29.03
CA TYR A 5 1.75 25.99 28.37
C TYR A 5 0.56 25.55 27.50
N ALA A 6 -0.67 25.66 28.01
CA ALA A 6 -1.86 25.37 27.21
C ALA A 6 -1.98 26.25 25.95
N LEU A 7 -1.53 27.51 26.01
CA LEU A 7 -1.48 28.41 24.86
C LEU A 7 -0.46 27.96 23.80
N VAL A 8 0.66 27.33 24.20
CA VAL A 8 1.59 26.70 23.25
C VAL A 8 0.86 25.64 22.44
N HIS A 9 0.06 24.77 23.08
CA HIS A 9 -0.70 23.76 22.37
C HIS A 9 -1.76 24.36 21.43
N LEU A 10 -2.55 25.31 21.93
CA LEU A 10 -3.60 25.97 21.15
C LEU A 10 -3.04 26.64 19.90
N LYS A 11 -1.83 27.21 19.99
CA LYS A 11 -1.21 27.93 18.89
C LYS A 11 -0.39 27.02 17.95
N TYR A 12 0.28 26.00 18.48
CA TYR A 12 1.31 25.30 17.72
C TYR A 12 1.08 23.80 17.57
N THR A 13 0.44 23.08 18.48
CA THR A 13 0.30 21.61 18.32
C THR A 13 -1.10 21.20 17.86
N ILE A 14 -2.15 21.89 18.31
CA ILE A 14 -3.54 21.62 17.93
C ILE A 14 -3.82 22.00 16.47
N PRO A 15 -3.40 23.17 15.94
CA PRO A 15 -3.73 23.54 14.57
C PRO A 15 -3.17 22.59 13.50
N PRO A 16 -1.90 22.13 13.56
CA PRO A 16 -1.42 21.08 12.67
C PRO A 16 -2.23 19.79 12.77
N GLY A 17 -2.63 19.39 13.98
CA GLY A 17 -3.51 18.24 14.20
C GLY A 17 -4.82 18.37 13.45
N ILE A 18 -5.53 19.50 13.61
CA ILE A 18 -6.78 19.77 12.89
C ILE A 18 -6.59 19.72 11.38
N ILE A 19 -5.55 20.38 10.85
CA ILE A 19 -5.26 20.42 9.40
C ILE A 19 -5.00 19.01 8.88
N LEU A 20 -4.12 18.24 9.54
CA LEU A 20 -3.79 16.87 9.14
C LEU A 20 -5.02 15.96 9.22
N THR A 21 -5.87 16.10 10.24
CA THR A 21 -7.13 15.36 10.35
C THR A 21 -8.05 15.67 9.17
N LEU A 22 -8.22 16.95 8.81
CA LEU A 22 -9.08 17.36 7.68
C LEU A 22 -8.57 16.81 6.34
N LEU A 23 -7.25 16.85 6.12
CA LEU A 23 -6.62 16.31 4.92
C LEU A 23 -6.75 14.78 4.83
N TYR A 24 -6.60 14.07 5.95
CA TYR A 24 -6.64 12.61 5.98
C TYR A 24 -8.07 12.04 6.09
N ARG A 25 -9.05 12.84 6.52
CA ARG A 25 -10.45 12.43 6.77
C ARG A 25 -11.09 11.58 5.67
N PRO A 26 -10.92 11.88 4.35
CA PRO A 26 -11.54 11.07 3.30
C PRO A 26 -11.00 9.64 3.21
N PHE A 27 -9.84 9.38 3.79
CA PHE A 27 -9.11 8.11 3.66
C PHE A 27 -9.04 7.32 4.96
N ILE A 28 -9.65 7.83 6.04
CA ILE A 28 -9.56 7.24 7.36
C ILE A 28 -10.27 5.89 7.40
N SER A 29 -9.60 4.90 8.00
CA SER A 29 -10.15 3.56 8.23
C SER A 29 -10.14 3.22 9.72
N ARG A 30 -10.89 2.18 10.11
CA ARG A 30 -10.93 1.73 11.52
C ARG A 30 -9.56 1.25 12.01
N ILE A 31 -8.80 0.58 11.15
CA ILE A 31 -7.44 0.15 11.49
C ILE A 31 -6.50 1.35 11.68
N ASP A 32 -6.69 2.46 10.96
CA ASP A 32 -5.89 3.67 11.16
C ASP A 32 -6.18 4.30 12.53
N LEU A 33 -7.46 4.40 12.91
CA LEU A 33 -7.86 4.88 14.24
C LEU A 33 -7.31 3.98 15.35
N TYR A 34 -7.39 2.66 15.17
CA TYR A 34 -6.82 1.71 16.10
C TYR A 34 -5.30 1.86 16.21
N LYS A 35 -4.58 2.01 15.10
CA LYS A 35 -3.13 2.23 15.08
C LYS A 35 -2.75 3.50 15.85
N ILE A 36 -3.43 4.62 15.61
CA ILE A 36 -3.20 5.88 16.33
C ILE A 36 -3.46 5.71 17.84
N ALA A 37 -4.60 5.15 18.22
CA ALA A 37 -4.97 4.95 19.62
C ALA A 37 -4.02 3.97 20.34
N PHE A 38 -3.55 2.93 19.64
CA PHE A 38 -2.58 1.98 20.13
C PHE A 38 -1.23 2.65 20.40
N LEU A 39 -0.74 3.46 19.45
CA LEU A 39 0.52 4.19 19.61
C LEU A 39 0.45 5.27 20.70
N ILE A 40 -0.64 6.01 20.79
CA ILE A 40 -0.87 6.99 21.88
C ILE A 40 -0.85 6.28 23.23
N SER A 41 -1.55 5.14 23.36
CA SER A 41 -1.56 4.35 24.59
C SER A 41 -0.15 3.93 25.01
N ILE A 42 0.64 3.41 24.06
CA ILE A 42 2.03 3.02 24.32
C ILE A 42 2.86 4.23 24.74
N ALA A 43 2.79 5.34 23.99
CA ALA A 43 3.56 6.55 24.26
C ALA A 43 3.27 7.12 25.65
N VAL A 44 1.99 7.23 26.04
CA VAL A 44 1.61 7.73 27.37
C VAL A 44 2.11 6.79 28.47
N VAL A 45 1.86 5.47 28.35
CA VAL A 45 2.23 4.49 29.39
C VAL A 45 3.74 4.37 29.54
N SER A 46 4.51 4.42 28.45
CA SER A 46 5.96 4.27 28.49
C SER A 46 6.69 5.55 28.93
N THR A 47 6.09 6.72 28.72
CA THR A 47 6.72 8.01 29.03
C THR A 47 6.47 8.44 30.47
N ILE A 48 5.28 8.17 31.03
CA ILE A 48 4.92 8.57 32.41
C ILE A 48 5.99 8.23 33.46
N PRO A 49 6.54 6.99 33.54
CA PRO A 49 7.53 6.66 34.58
C PRO A 49 8.83 7.45 34.44
N TRP A 50 9.26 7.71 33.21
CA TRP A 50 10.48 8.44 32.90
C TRP A 50 10.31 9.94 33.17
N ASP A 51 9.22 10.53 32.69
CA ASP A 51 8.97 11.96 32.83
C ASP A 51 8.74 12.35 34.29
N SER A 52 7.95 11.54 35.00
CA SER A 52 7.75 11.67 36.44
C SER A 52 9.05 11.56 37.24
N TYR A 53 10.02 10.76 36.77
CA TYR A 53 11.34 10.69 37.38
C TYR A 53 12.14 11.98 37.17
N LEU A 54 12.13 12.54 35.95
CA LEU A 54 12.82 13.79 35.64
C LEU A 54 12.32 14.96 36.48
N ILE A 55 11.00 15.08 36.63
CA ILE A 55 10.37 16.14 37.43
C ILE A 55 10.74 15.98 38.90
N ARG A 56 10.65 14.77 39.45
CA ARG A 56 11.00 14.51 40.87
C ARG A 56 12.47 14.72 41.17
N ARG A 57 13.35 14.53 40.19
CA ARG A 57 14.78 14.81 40.29
C ARG A 57 15.15 16.25 39.92
N LYS A 58 14.16 17.11 39.62
CA LYS A 58 14.33 18.50 39.18
C LYS A 58 15.23 18.65 37.96
N VAL A 59 15.36 17.61 37.15
CA VAL A 59 16.00 17.72 35.83
C VAL A 59 15.15 18.63 34.96
N TRP A 60 13.82 18.48 35.07
CA TRP A 60 12.82 19.32 34.42
C TRP A 60 11.93 19.98 35.48
N THR A 61 11.71 21.29 35.34
CA THR A 61 10.82 22.05 36.23
C THR A 61 9.83 22.91 35.46
N TYR A 62 8.62 23.01 36.01
CA TYR A 62 7.54 23.84 35.50
C TYR A 62 7.18 24.91 36.53
N PRO A 63 7.29 26.20 36.20
CA PRO A 63 6.83 27.26 37.10
C PRO A 63 5.32 27.10 37.39
N SER A 64 4.90 27.26 38.64
CA SER A 64 3.48 27.09 39.02
C SER A 64 2.54 28.09 38.35
N HIS A 65 3.07 29.18 37.81
CA HIS A 65 2.29 30.23 37.15
C HIS A 65 2.12 30.02 35.64
N VAL A 66 2.68 28.96 35.05
CA VAL A 66 2.57 28.66 33.60
C VAL A 66 1.69 27.44 33.29
N ILE A 67 1.41 26.59 34.28
CA ILE A 67 0.55 25.40 34.18
C ILE A 67 -0.85 25.64 34.78
N ILE A 68 -1.85 24.91 34.28
CA ILE A 68 -3.26 25.01 34.68
C ILE A 68 -3.49 24.44 36.07
N GLY A 69 -2.62 23.53 36.53
CA GLY A 69 -2.62 22.99 37.90
C GLY A 69 -2.87 21.48 38.06
N PRO A 70 -3.65 20.77 37.23
CA PRO A 70 -3.81 19.33 37.41
C PRO A 70 -2.53 18.59 36.99
N THR A 71 -2.12 17.62 37.80
CA THR A 71 -0.93 16.78 37.55
C THR A 71 -1.28 15.30 37.62
N LEU A 72 -0.62 14.47 36.82
CA LEU A 72 -0.68 13.02 36.85
C LEU A 72 0.73 12.48 37.18
N PHE A 73 0.91 11.86 38.34
CA PHE A 73 2.24 11.42 38.83
C PHE A 73 3.30 12.54 38.76
N ASP A 74 2.97 13.74 39.25
CA ASP A 74 3.82 14.94 39.23
C ASP A 74 3.97 15.62 37.84
N ILE A 75 3.45 15.02 36.77
CA ILE A 75 3.50 15.55 35.40
C ILE A 75 2.30 16.48 35.15
N PRO A 76 2.49 17.73 34.69
CA PRO A 76 1.39 18.62 34.32
C PRO A 76 0.48 18.00 33.25
N ALA A 77 -0.82 18.28 33.32
CA ALA A 77 -1.78 17.76 32.34
C ALA A 77 -1.45 18.18 30.89
N GLU A 78 -0.86 19.36 30.71
CA GLU A 78 -0.38 19.86 29.42
C GLU A 78 0.75 18.99 28.87
N GLU A 79 1.67 18.53 29.71
CA GLU A 79 2.75 17.63 29.28
C GLU A 79 2.20 16.25 28.91
N VAL A 80 1.24 15.73 29.68
CA VAL A 80 0.53 14.49 29.29
C VAL A 80 -0.20 14.68 27.95
N PHE A 81 -0.81 15.85 27.72
CA PHE A 81 -1.42 16.19 26.45
C PHE A 81 -0.38 16.31 25.33
N PHE A 82 0.82 16.81 25.61
CA PHE A 82 1.93 16.85 24.66
C PHE A 82 2.26 15.46 24.11
N PHE A 83 2.37 14.45 24.98
CA PHE A 83 2.60 13.05 24.56
C PHE A 83 1.54 12.57 23.56
N VAL A 84 0.27 12.93 23.81
CA VAL A 84 -0.87 12.57 22.97
C VAL A 84 -0.83 13.30 21.63
N ILE A 85 -0.74 14.64 21.64
CA ILE A 85 -0.85 15.46 20.43
C ILE A 85 0.37 15.32 19.51
N GLN A 86 1.57 15.15 20.06
CA GLN A 86 2.76 14.83 19.25
C GLN A 86 2.55 13.49 18.54
N THR A 87 2.21 12.43 19.30
CA THR A 87 1.98 11.10 18.74
C THR A 87 0.89 11.12 17.68
N TYR A 88 -0.19 11.86 17.93
CA TYR A 88 -1.29 12.05 16.98
C TYR A 88 -0.85 12.71 15.67
N ASN A 89 -0.17 13.86 15.76
CA ASN A 89 0.28 14.64 14.59
C ASN A 89 1.27 13.86 13.73
N THR A 90 2.30 13.27 14.37
CA THR A 90 3.30 12.44 13.69
C THR A 90 2.65 11.22 13.04
N SER A 91 1.69 10.58 13.72
CA SER A 91 0.95 9.44 13.15
C SER A 91 0.09 9.83 11.95
N LEU A 92 -0.61 10.95 11.99
CA LEU A 92 -1.40 11.42 10.85
C LEU A 92 -0.53 11.76 9.65
N LEU A 93 0.60 12.43 9.86
CA LEU A 93 1.53 12.74 8.78
C LEU A 93 2.10 11.45 8.16
N TYR A 94 2.49 10.48 8.99
CA TYR A 94 2.90 9.15 8.52
C TYR A 94 1.81 8.48 7.70
N LEU A 95 0.57 8.42 8.20
CA LEU A 95 -0.55 7.77 7.50
C LEU A 95 -0.85 8.43 6.14
N LEU A 96 -0.82 9.76 6.09
CA LEU A 96 -1.01 10.52 4.86
C LEU A 96 0.04 10.16 3.80
N LEU A 97 1.32 10.14 4.20
CA LEU A 97 2.44 9.86 3.30
C LEU A 97 2.55 8.37 2.93
N SER A 98 2.08 7.47 3.80
CA SER A 98 2.14 6.01 3.60
C SER A 98 0.89 5.42 2.94
N LYS A 99 -0.21 6.17 2.77
CA LYS A 99 -1.46 5.65 2.18
C LYS A 99 -1.29 5.00 0.79
N PRO A 100 -0.54 5.59 -0.17
CA PRO A 100 -0.37 4.98 -1.48
C PRO A 100 0.52 3.71 -1.44
N VAL A 101 1.36 3.59 -0.41
CA VAL A 101 2.32 2.50 -0.25
C VAL A 101 1.58 1.18 -0.04
N PHE A 102 2.07 0.15 -0.71
CA PHE A 102 1.55 -1.21 -0.56
C PHE A 102 2.59 -2.05 0.18
N HIS A 103 2.52 -2.02 1.51
CA HIS A 103 3.48 -2.64 2.43
C HIS A 103 3.83 -4.11 2.10
N PRO A 104 2.90 -4.99 1.69
CA PRO A 104 3.23 -6.37 1.30
C PRO A 104 4.32 -6.50 0.22
N ALA A 105 4.47 -5.50 -0.67
CA ALA A 105 5.51 -5.51 -1.70
C ALA A 105 6.90 -5.10 -1.19
N TYR A 106 7.04 -4.76 0.10
CA TYR A 106 8.30 -4.39 0.73
C TYR A 106 8.75 -5.41 1.77
N LEU A 107 8.03 -6.53 1.92
CA LEU A 107 8.49 -7.66 2.74
C LEU A 107 9.76 -8.28 2.15
N PRO A 108 10.70 -8.75 3.00
CA PRO A 108 11.94 -9.35 2.55
C PRO A 108 11.69 -10.69 1.85
N SER A 109 12.48 -10.98 0.81
CA SER A 109 12.59 -12.32 0.21
C SER A 109 13.74 -13.10 0.83
N GLN A 110 13.64 -14.44 0.91
CA GLN A 110 14.69 -15.30 1.49
C GLN A 110 16.08 -15.07 0.85
N LYS A 111 16.16 -14.83 -0.47
CA LYS A 111 17.41 -14.50 -1.18
C LYS A 111 18.09 -13.20 -0.77
N HIS A 112 17.37 -12.29 -0.11
CA HIS A 112 17.90 -11.02 0.37
C HIS A 112 18.30 -11.08 1.85
N GLN A 113 18.00 -12.19 2.53
CA GLN A 113 18.32 -12.39 3.93
C GLN A 113 19.69 -13.04 4.08
N MET A 114 20.73 -12.35 3.60
CA MET A 114 22.09 -12.59 4.09
C MET A 114 22.41 -11.59 5.19
N THR A 115 22.35 -12.10 6.42
CA THR A 115 23.17 -11.70 7.57
C THR A 115 23.22 -10.21 7.89
N GLN A 116 22.32 -9.69 8.73
CA GLN A 116 22.53 -8.34 9.27
C GLN A 116 22.10 -8.20 10.73
N TRP A 117 23.07 -8.40 11.64
CA TRP A 117 23.35 -7.28 12.55
C TRP A 117 23.63 -6.07 11.67
N ASN A 118 22.59 -5.36 11.26
CA ASN A 118 22.76 -4.16 10.46
C ASN A 118 23.47 -3.12 11.33
N LEU A 119 24.14 -2.17 10.67
CA LEU A 119 24.80 -1.04 11.31
C LEU A 119 23.89 -0.34 12.34
N GLY A 120 22.57 -0.37 12.14
CA GLY A 120 21.58 0.17 13.06
C GLY A 120 21.57 -0.49 14.45
N HIS A 121 21.70 -1.82 14.56
CA HIS A 121 21.80 -2.48 15.87
C HIS A 121 23.03 -2.00 16.64
N ALA A 122 24.18 -1.91 15.96
CA ALA A 122 25.42 -1.43 16.57
C ALA A 122 25.28 0.04 17.01
N ILE A 123 24.73 0.92 16.17
CA ILE A 123 24.50 2.32 16.50
C ILE A 123 23.56 2.45 17.72
N LEU A 124 22.42 1.76 17.70
CA LEU A 124 21.44 1.83 18.79
C LEU A 124 22.00 1.26 20.10
N ALA A 125 22.74 0.15 20.04
CA ALA A 125 23.42 -0.41 21.22
C ALA A 125 24.49 0.53 21.79
N LEU A 126 25.27 1.20 20.93
CA LEU A 126 26.23 2.23 21.34
C LEU A 126 25.54 3.44 21.97
N LEU A 127 24.39 3.86 21.45
CA LEU A 127 23.61 4.96 22.04
C LEU A 127 23.04 4.58 23.42
N VAL A 128 22.50 3.37 23.57
CA VAL A 128 22.00 2.85 24.85
C VAL A 128 23.13 2.78 25.89
N THR A 129 24.26 2.18 25.52
CA THR A 129 25.40 2.03 26.43
C THR A 129 26.05 3.38 26.78
N GLY A 130 26.20 4.27 25.79
CA GLY A 130 26.65 5.64 26.02
C GLY A 130 25.72 6.42 26.94
N GLY A 131 24.40 6.30 26.74
CA GLY A 131 23.39 6.88 27.60
C GLY A 131 23.50 6.39 29.04
N GLY A 132 23.60 5.08 29.24
CA GLY A 132 23.81 4.48 30.56
C GLY A 132 25.09 4.95 31.25
N CYS A 133 26.18 5.14 30.50
CA CYS A 133 27.43 5.66 31.03
C CYS A 133 27.29 7.13 31.51
N LEU A 134 26.57 7.96 30.76
CA LEU A 134 26.29 9.35 31.15
C LEU A 134 25.44 9.41 32.43
N VAL A 135 24.39 8.59 32.51
CA VAL A 135 23.56 8.49 33.73
C VAL A 135 24.39 8.02 34.93
N TRP A 136 25.28 7.04 34.73
CA TRP A 136 26.12 6.50 35.80
C TRP A 136 27.12 7.54 36.36
N ARG A 137 27.63 8.45 35.50
CA ARG A 137 28.52 9.53 35.94
C ARG A 137 27.82 10.57 36.81
N GLY A 138 26.51 10.77 36.65
CA GLY A 138 25.68 11.61 37.52
C GLY A 138 26.02 13.11 37.52
N HIS A 139 26.68 13.62 36.48
CA HIS A 139 27.10 15.02 36.35
C HIS A 139 26.62 15.60 34.99
N GLU A 140 27.47 16.38 34.32
CA GLU A 140 27.23 16.94 32.99
C GLU A 140 26.77 15.87 31.98
N GLY A 141 25.71 16.15 31.23
CA GLY A 141 25.16 15.23 30.23
C GLY A 141 24.23 14.14 30.77
N THR A 142 23.90 14.16 32.07
CA THR A 142 22.92 13.23 32.68
C THR A 142 21.57 13.30 31.97
N TYR A 143 21.12 14.49 31.55
CA TYR A 143 19.83 14.62 30.84
C TYR A 143 19.83 13.89 29.49
N LEU A 144 20.86 14.10 28.66
CA LEU A 144 21.04 13.34 27.41
C LEU A 144 21.13 11.83 27.69
N GLY A 145 21.84 11.45 28.75
CA GLY A 145 21.96 10.07 29.19
C GLY A 145 20.61 9.44 29.48
N LEU A 146 19.72 10.15 30.20
CA LEU A 146 18.38 9.70 30.53
C LEU A 146 17.48 9.57 29.29
N ILE A 147 17.62 10.46 28.29
CA ILE A 147 16.92 10.33 27.01
C ILE A 147 17.35 9.04 26.29
N LEU A 148 18.66 8.84 26.12
CA LEU A 148 19.20 7.70 25.38
C LEU A 148 18.95 6.36 26.10
N ALA A 149 19.05 6.33 27.43
CA ALA A 149 18.79 5.14 28.24
C ALA A 149 17.32 4.72 28.23
N TRP A 150 16.39 5.67 28.06
CA TRP A 150 14.95 5.39 27.94
C TRP A 150 14.54 5.07 26.50
N ALA A 151 14.86 5.93 25.54
CA ALA A 151 14.41 5.76 24.15
C ALA A 151 15.15 4.63 23.44
N GLY A 152 16.44 4.43 23.75
CA GLY A 152 17.31 3.51 23.05
C GLY A 152 16.83 2.04 23.09
N PRO A 153 16.42 1.47 24.24
CA PRO A 153 15.88 0.11 24.30
C PRO A 153 14.62 -0.09 23.46
N PHE A 154 13.69 0.88 23.44
CA PHE A 154 12.50 0.81 22.58
C PHE A 154 12.88 0.90 21.10
N ALA A 155 13.77 1.82 20.74
CA ALA A 155 14.24 1.97 19.37
C ALA A 155 14.95 0.69 18.89
N LEU A 156 15.80 0.09 19.74
CA LEU A 156 16.49 -1.17 19.45
C LEU A 156 15.51 -2.31 19.25
N LEU A 157 14.51 -2.47 20.13
CA LEU A 157 13.47 -3.50 19.99
C LEU A 157 12.70 -3.33 18.68
N LEU A 158 12.18 -2.12 18.41
CA LEU A 158 11.40 -1.86 17.20
C LEU A 158 12.23 -2.05 15.92
N TRP A 159 13.50 -1.65 15.97
CA TRP A 159 14.44 -1.87 14.88
C TRP A 159 14.71 -3.36 14.63
N SER A 160 14.91 -4.16 15.68
CA SER A 160 15.07 -5.61 15.56
C SER A 160 13.84 -6.28 14.96
N LEU A 161 12.63 -5.80 15.26
CA LEU A 161 11.37 -6.38 14.76
C LEU A 161 10.99 -5.90 13.35
N SER A 162 11.51 -4.75 12.88
CA SER A 162 10.97 -4.10 11.68
C SER A 162 11.97 -3.44 10.74
N SER A 163 13.28 -3.54 11.01
CA SER A 163 14.31 -2.92 10.16
C SER A 163 14.26 -3.35 8.71
N ASP A 164 13.92 -4.62 8.42
CA ASP A 164 13.76 -5.13 7.05
C ASP A 164 12.71 -4.33 6.27
N LEU A 165 11.53 -4.06 6.87
CA LEU A 165 10.52 -3.24 6.21
C LEU A 165 10.95 -1.77 6.18
N LEU A 166 11.46 -1.27 7.31
CA LEU A 166 11.80 0.14 7.49
C LEU A 166 12.82 0.64 6.46
N LEU A 167 13.84 -0.16 6.17
CA LEU A 167 14.88 0.18 5.20
C LEU A 167 14.42 0.07 3.74
N ASN A 168 13.40 -0.75 3.48
CA ASN A 168 12.86 -0.94 2.13
C ASN A 168 11.76 0.06 1.78
N LEU A 169 11.13 0.69 2.77
CA LEU A 169 10.08 1.69 2.55
C LEU A 169 10.63 2.99 1.92
N PRO A 170 9.82 3.72 1.13
CA PRO A 170 10.21 5.02 0.62
C PRO A 170 10.55 6.01 1.74
N TYR A 171 11.57 6.86 1.56
CA TYR A 171 11.96 7.89 2.54
C TYR A 171 10.82 8.86 2.88
N THR A 172 9.87 9.05 1.96
CA THR A 172 8.65 9.85 2.22
C THR A 172 7.77 9.25 3.31
N SER A 173 7.83 7.94 3.53
CA SER A 173 7.05 7.22 4.53
C SER A 173 7.80 7.00 5.84
N THR A 174 9.13 7.19 5.85
CA THR A 174 9.98 6.95 7.03
C THR A 174 10.66 8.22 7.51
N VAL A 175 11.54 8.81 6.70
CA VAL A 175 12.35 9.99 7.08
C VAL A 175 11.50 11.25 7.18
N ALA A 176 10.61 11.52 6.21
CA ALA A 176 9.79 12.73 6.22
C ALA A 176 8.88 12.87 7.46
N PRO A 177 8.13 11.83 7.89
CA PRO A 177 7.32 11.91 9.11
C PRO A 177 8.16 11.93 10.40
N ILE A 178 9.47 11.68 10.35
CA ILE A 178 10.38 11.96 11.48
C ILE A 178 10.85 13.41 11.41
N ALA A 179 11.47 13.80 10.30
CA ALA A 179 12.16 15.07 10.15
C ALA A 179 11.23 16.28 10.25
N ILE A 180 10.06 16.24 9.58
CA ILE A 180 9.13 17.37 9.53
C ILE A 180 8.62 17.74 10.94
N PRO A 181 8.01 16.82 11.72
CA PRO A 181 7.55 17.17 13.06
C PRO A 181 8.72 17.45 14.02
N THR A 182 9.89 16.81 13.86
CA THR A 182 11.06 17.11 14.70
C THR A 182 11.53 18.55 14.50
N VAL A 183 11.76 18.98 13.26
CA VAL A 183 12.18 20.36 12.96
C VAL A 183 11.09 21.36 13.37
N TYR A 184 9.82 21.02 13.18
CA TYR A 184 8.72 21.86 13.64
C TYR A 184 8.73 22.04 15.17
N LEU A 185 8.91 20.95 15.93
CA LEU A 185 8.96 21.00 17.39
C LEU A 185 10.21 21.71 17.90
N TRP A 186 11.36 21.59 17.23
CA TRP A 186 12.55 22.40 17.54
C TRP A 186 12.26 23.90 17.50
N VAL A 187 11.50 24.36 16.50
CA VAL A 187 11.09 25.77 16.40
C VAL A 187 10.11 26.14 17.51
N VAL A 188 9.13 25.29 17.79
CA VAL A 188 8.13 25.54 18.85
C VAL A 188 8.78 25.61 20.23
N ASP A 189 9.70 24.68 20.51
CA ASP A 189 10.44 24.61 21.77
C ASP A 189 11.33 25.84 21.97
N THR A 190 12.09 26.25 20.94
CA THR A 190 12.88 27.49 20.98
C THR A 190 12.01 28.71 21.34
N LEU A 191 10.78 28.77 20.81
CA LEU A 191 9.85 29.86 21.11
C LEU A 191 9.26 29.76 22.52
N ALA A 192 9.10 28.56 23.08
CA ALA A 192 8.57 28.33 24.42
C ALA A 192 9.64 28.56 25.51
N LEU A 193 10.87 28.09 25.30
CA LEU A 193 12.02 28.35 26.18
C LEU A 193 12.31 29.85 26.28
N LYS A 194 12.27 30.59 25.16
CA LYS A 194 12.42 32.06 25.17
C LYS A 194 11.32 32.79 25.95
N ARG A 195 10.19 32.13 26.22
CA ARG A 195 9.07 32.66 27.03
C ARG A 195 9.11 32.19 28.48
N GLY A 196 10.02 31.29 28.85
CA GLY A 196 10.12 30.73 30.20
C GLY A 196 9.01 29.73 30.56
N THR A 197 8.40 29.09 29.55
CA THR A 197 7.30 28.13 29.77
C THR A 197 7.78 26.85 30.49
N TRP A 198 9.06 26.49 30.37
CA TRP A 198 9.72 25.50 31.22
C TRP A 198 11.21 25.81 31.33
N THR A 199 11.85 25.25 32.35
CA THR A 199 13.28 25.41 32.59
C THR A 199 13.93 24.09 32.93
N ILE A 200 15.04 23.80 32.26
CA ILE A 200 15.89 22.63 32.52
C ILE A 200 17.08 23.11 33.38
N GLU A 201 17.38 22.41 34.47
CA GLU A 201 18.44 22.82 35.39
C GLU A 201 19.83 22.80 34.74
N SER A 202 20.66 23.80 35.02
CA SER A 202 21.96 24.02 34.36
C SER A 202 23.04 22.98 34.72
N GLY A 203 22.85 22.17 35.76
CA GLY A 203 23.85 21.21 36.26
C GLY A 203 23.87 19.85 35.56
N THR A 204 22.86 19.54 34.74
CA THR A 204 22.67 18.21 34.12
C THR A 204 22.86 18.20 32.59
N LYS A 205 23.10 19.38 32.00
CA LYS A 205 23.24 19.62 30.55
C LYS A 205 24.69 19.61 30.10
N PHE A 206 24.93 19.33 28.83
CA PHE A 206 26.20 19.52 28.13
C PHE A 206 26.50 20.99 27.80
N GLY A 207 25.49 21.87 27.81
CA GLY A 207 25.66 23.29 27.45
C GLY A 207 25.90 23.57 25.96
N VAL A 208 25.78 22.54 25.10
CA VAL A 208 25.89 22.67 23.64
C VAL A 208 24.53 23.02 23.05
N HIS A 209 24.51 24.04 22.20
CA HIS A 209 23.30 24.52 21.53
C HIS A 209 23.36 24.19 20.04
N LEU A 210 22.28 23.67 19.48
CA LEU A 210 22.15 23.47 18.03
C LEU A 210 21.99 24.81 17.32
N TRP A 211 21.21 25.72 17.93
CA TRP A 211 21.15 27.14 17.59
C TRP A 211 20.72 27.96 18.82
N ASP A 212 20.69 29.29 18.69
CA ASP A 212 20.31 30.19 19.79
C ASP A 212 18.92 29.87 20.37
N GLY A 213 18.89 29.36 21.60
CA GLY A 213 17.70 28.97 22.33
C GLY A 213 17.23 27.52 22.12
N LEU A 214 18.02 26.65 21.47
CA LEU A 214 17.75 25.21 21.37
C LEU A 214 18.97 24.39 21.80
N GLU A 215 18.83 23.70 22.93
CA GLU A 215 19.85 22.81 23.48
C GLU A 215 19.89 21.49 22.71
N ILE A 216 21.08 20.86 22.66
CA ILE A 216 21.24 19.61 21.90
C ILE A 216 20.40 18.48 22.49
N GLU A 217 20.18 18.47 23.80
CA GLU A 217 19.35 17.48 24.48
C GLU A 217 17.89 17.56 24.07
N GLU A 218 17.32 18.75 24.00
CA GLU A 218 15.96 18.99 23.47
C GLU A 218 15.86 18.59 22.01
N ALA A 219 16.86 18.95 21.21
CA ALA A 219 16.91 18.56 19.81
C ALA A 219 16.88 17.03 19.64
N VAL A 220 17.68 16.32 20.46
CA VAL A 220 17.72 14.86 20.50
C VAL A 220 16.43 14.27 21.06
N PHE A 221 15.79 14.88 22.06
CA PHE A 221 14.52 14.43 22.62
C PHE A 221 13.41 14.41 21.55
N PHE A 222 13.19 15.53 20.83
CA PHE A 222 12.18 15.58 19.77
C PHE A 222 12.51 14.68 18.58
N LEU A 223 13.80 14.47 18.28
CA LEU A 223 14.21 13.51 17.26
C LEU A 223 13.92 12.07 17.71
N ALA A 224 14.32 11.71 18.92
CA ALA A 224 14.17 10.35 19.46
C ALA A 224 12.68 9.98 19.59
N THR A 225 11.84 10.86 20.11
CA THR A 225 10.41 10.61 20.27
C THR A 225 9.71 10.42 18.92
N ASN A 226 10.01 11.24 17.90
CA ASN A 226 9.44 11.04 16.56
C ASN A 226 10.00 9.79 15.85
N ILE A 227 11.27 9.43 16.09
CA ILE A 227 11.83 8.13 15.66
C ILE A 227 11.01 6.97 16.27
N LEU A 228 10.76 6.99 17.58
CA LEU A 228 9.99 5.94 18.25
C LEU A 228 8.57 5.82 17.72
N ILE A 229 7.88 6.95 17.49
CA ILE A 229 6.53 6.96 16.93
C ILE A 229 6.54 6.31 15.53
N VAL A 230 7.43 6.76 14.64
CA VAL A 230 7.48 6.23 13.27
C VAL A 230 7.94 4.78 13.24
N PHE A 231 8.92 4.38 14.06
CA PHE A 231 9.34 2.99 14.18
C PHE A 231 8.20 2.10 14.68
N GLY A 232 7.40 2.57 15.65
CA GLY A 232 6.23 1.86 16.14
C GLY A 232 5.13 1.72 15.07
N LEU A 233 4.91 2.76 14.26
CA LEU A 233 3.97 2.71 13.14
C LEU A 233 4.43 1.75 12.03
N VAL A 234 5.72 1.76 11.70
CA VAL A 234 6.30 0.82 10.72
C VAL A 234 6.26 -0.61 11.25
N ALA A 235 6.54 -0.85 12.54
CA ALA A 235 6.40 -2.16 13.15
C ALA A 235 4.94 -2.66 13.09
N PHE A 236 3.97 -1.78 13.33
CA PHE A 236 2.56 -2.12 13.14
C PHE A 236 2.25 -2.50 11.68
N ASP A 237 2.72 -1.71 10.71
CA ASP A 237 2.52 -2.00 9.29
C ASP A 237 3.27 -3.25 8.83
N HIS A 238 4.40 -3.58 9.45
CA HIS A 238 5.15 -4.81 9.22
C HIS A 238 4.35 -6.03 9.68
N ALA A 239 3.83 -5.98 10.90
CA ALA A 239 2.93 -7.02 11.41
C ALA A 239 1.73 -7.21 10.48
N MET A 240 1.06 -6.12 10.09
CA MET A 240 -0.09 -6.17 9.18
C MET A 240 0.28 -6.73 7.80
N ALA A 241 1.43 -6.34 7.24
CA ALA A 241 1.89 -6.85 5.96
C ALA A 241 2.08 -8.38 6.02
N ILE A 242 2.67 -8.91 7.10
CA ILE A 242 2.84 -10.35 7.31
C ILE A 242 1.47 -11.05 7.45
N LEU A 243 0.60 -10.56 8.35
CA LEU A 243 -0.73 -11.13 8.59
C LEU A 243 -1.58 -11.23 7.31
N LEU A 244 -1.55 -10.18 6.49
CA LEU A 244 -2.33 -10.11 5.26
C LEU A 244 -1.71 -10.93 4.13
N THR A 245 -0.37 -10.99 4.06
CA THR A 245 0.34 -11.66 2.98
C THR A 245 0.31 -13.18 3.09
N PHE A 246 0.32 -13.76 4.29
CA PHE A 246 0.46 -15.21 4.46
C PHE A 246 -0.82 -15.88 4.99
N PRO A 247 -1.83 -16.16 4.13
CA PRO A 247 -3.08 -16.78 4.56
C PRO A 247 -2.91 -18.21 5.08
N LYS A 248 -1.83 -18.92 4.74
CA LYS A 248 -1.53 -20.25 5.31
C LYS A 248 -1.09 -20.16 6.77
N LEU A 249 -0.27 -19.16 7.12
CA LEU A 249 0.22 -18.94 8.48
C LEU A 249 -0.85 -18.26 9.34
N PHE A 250 -1.58 -17.31 8.75
CA PHE A 250 -2.62 -16.54 9.44
C PHE A 250 -3.98 -16.69 8.72
N PRO A 251 -4.71 -17.80 8.83
CA PRO A 251 -5.93 -18.02 8.05
C PRO A 251 -6.99 -16.94 8.26
N ARG A 252 -7.16 -16.47 9.49
CA ARG A 252 -8.14 -15.45 9.87
C ARG A 252 -7.44 -14.25 10.45
N VAL A 253 -7.66 -13.08 9.86
CA VAL A 253 -7.16 -11.80 10.36
C VAL A 253 -8.38 -10.92 10.63
N PRO A 254 -8.67 -10.57 11.89
CA PRO A 254 -9.76 -9.66 12.19
C PRO A 254 -9.42 -8.25 11.67
N GLU A 255 -10.45 -7.40 11.49
CA GLU A 255 -10.25 -6.01 11.08
C GLU A 255 -9.32 -5.25 12.04
N LEU A 256 -9.43 -5.55 13.35
CA LEU A 256 -8.59 -5.02 14.42
C LEU A 256 -7.86 -6.19 15.11
N PRO A 257 -6.62 -6.52 14.70
CA PRO A 257 -5.84 -7.60 15.31
C PRO A 257 -5.44 -7.26 16.74
N SER A 258 -5.34 -8.28 17.59
CA SER A 258 -4.86 -8.11 18.96
C SER A 258 -3.36 -7.80 18.98
N PRO A 259 -2.86 -7.11 20.02
CA PRO A 259 -1.43 -6.88 20.18
C PRO A 259 -0.60 -8.18 20.16
N VAL A 260 -1.14 -9.26 20.73
CA VAL A 260 -0.49 -10.58 20.71
C VAL A 260 -0.33 -11.10 19.28
N MET A 261 -1.35 -10.96 18.45
CA MET A 261 -1.31 -11.38 17.05
C MET A 261 -0.32 -10.54 16.23
N LEU A 262 -0.23 -9.22 16.51
CA LEU A 262 0.75 -8.35 15.88
C LEU A 262 2.19 -8.77 16.23
N VAL A 263 2.45 -9.08 17.51
CA VAL A 263 3.75 -9.58 17.96
C VAL A 263 4.07 -10.94 17.35
N GLN A 264 3.11 -11.86 17.31
CA GLN A 264 3.27 -13.17 16.64
C GLN A 264 3.68 -13.03 15.18
N ALA A 265 3.07 -12.07 14.47
CA ALA A 265 3.45 -11.77 13.09
C ALA A 265 4.90 -11.26 12.98
N LEU A 266 5.30 -10.32 13.83
CA LEU A 266 6.67 -9.77 13.83
C LEU A 266 7.75 -10.80 14.20
N LEU A 267 7.39 -11.83 14.98
CA LEU A 267 8.28 -12.92 15.36
C LEU A 267 8.30 -14.07 14.34
N THR A 268 7.46 -14.02 13.29
CA THR A 268 7.45 -15.05 12.24
C THR A 268 8.75 -14.97 11.44
N HIS A 269 9.49 -16.08 11.39
CA HIS A 269 10.79 -16.09 10.73
C HIS A 269 10.61 -16.08 9.21
N VAL A 270 11.47 -15.37 8.48
CA VAL A 270 11.40 -15.23 7.01
C VAL A 270 11.52 -16.58 6.28
N SER A 271 12.12 -17.60 6.90
CA SER A 271 12.13 -18.97 6.36
C SER A 271 10.73 -19.60 6.29
N GLU A 272 9.78 -19.12 7.09
CA GLU A 272 8.39 -19.55 7.06
C GLU A 272 7.58 -18.83 5.96
N TYR A 273 8.14 -17.78 5.36
CA TYR A 273 7.47 -17.03 4.31
C TYR A 273 7.39 -17.85 3.03
N ASP A 274 6.23 -17.80 2.38
CA ASP A 274 6.05 -18.29 1.01
C ASP A 274 6.80 -17.34 0.05
N GLU A 275 8.05 -17.70 -0.31
CA GLU A 275 8.94 -16.88 -1.14
C GLU A 275 8.30 -16.57 -2.50
N GLU A 276 7.61 -17.55 -3.08
CA GLU A 276 6.90 -17.38 -4.35
C GLU A 276 5.82 -16.31 -4.24
N ARG A 277 5.07 -16.29 -3.13
CA ARG A 277 4.06 -15.26 -2.89
C ARG A 277 4.66 -13.87 -2.70
N VAL A 278 5.73 -13.74 -1.93
CA VAL A 278 6.41 -12.45 -1.72
C VAL A 278 6.93 -11.90 -3.04
N VAL A 279 7.69 -12.71 -3.79
CA VAL A 279 8.27 -12.30 -5.08
C VAL A 279 7.18 -12.01 -6.11
N GLY A 280 6.12 -12.81 -6.16
CA GLY A 280 5.03 -12.58 -7.10
C GLY A 280 4.23 -11.32 -6.79
N ILE A 281 4.00 -10.98 -5.52
CA ILE A 281 3.38 -9.70 -5.13
C ILE A 281 4.27 -8.51 -5.52
N GLN A 282 5.58 -8.59 -5.29
CA GLN A 282 6.53 -7.56 -5.70
C GLN A 282 6.48 -7.34 -7.22
N GLN A 283 6.44 -8.42 -8.01
CA GLN A 283 6.30 -8.35 -9.46
C GLN A 283 4.97 -7.76 -9.89
N ALA A 284 3.86 -8.17 -9.27
CA ALA A 284 2.53 -7.65 -9.53
C ALA A 284 2.47 -6.13 -9.35
N VAL A 285 2.99 -5.63 -8.23
CA VAL A 285 3.02 -4.19 -7.92
C VAL A 285 3.95 -3.43 -8.85
N LYS A 286 5.14 -3.98 -9.16
CA LYS A 286 6.06 -3.38 -10.12
C LYS A 286 5.40 -3.23 -11.50
N ARG A 287 4.66 -4.25 -11.94
CA ARG A 287 3.93 -4.22 -13.22
C ARG A 287 2.78 -3.23 -13.19
N LEU A 288 1.97 -3.22 -12.14
CA LEU A 288 0.87 -2.26 -11.95
C LEU A 288 1.39 -0.81 -11.98
N LYS A 289 2.44 -0.48 -11.22
CA LYS A 289 3.07 0.86 -11.25
C LYS A 289 3.57 1.26 -12.64
N LYS A 290 4.14 0.31 -13.40
CA LYS A 290 4.70 0.58 -14.74
C LYS A 290 3.61 0.72 -15.81
N LYS A 291 2.57 -0.11 -15.76
CA LYS A 291 1.55 -0.22 -16.81
C LYS A 291 0.33 0.66 -16.56
N SER A 292 0.02 1.02 -15.31
CA SER A 292 -1.14 1.84 -15.00
C SER A 292 -0.98 2.65 -13.70
N ARG A 293 -0.55 3.91 -13.85
CA ARG A 293 -0.39 4.84 -12.71
C ARG A 293 -1.73 5.17 -12.04
N SER A 294 -2.79 5.34 -12.83
CA SER A 294 -4.15 5.62 -12.33
C SER A 294 -4.70 4.44 -11.53
N PHE A 295 -4.59 3.21 -12.04
CA PHE A 295 -5.02 2.02 -11.28
C PHE A 295 -4.14 1.77 -10.06
N TYR A 296 -2.84 2.06 -10.11
CA TYR A 296 -2.00 1.97 -8.92
C TYR A 296 -2.49 2.91 -7.81
N LEU A 297 -2.81 4.16 -8.15
CA LEU A 297 -3.37 5.12 -7.20
C LEU A 297 -4.77 4.68 -6.72
N ALA A 298 -5.65 4.27 -7.63
CA ALA A 298 -6.99 3.78 -7.29
C ALA A 298 -6.93 2.54 -6.37
N SER A 299 -5.95 1.66 -6.55
CA SER A 299 -5.79 0.49 -5.67
C SER A 299 -5.59 0.88 -4.20
N SER A 300 -5.09 2.09 -3.91
CA SER A 300 -4.85 2.55 -2.53
C SER A 300 -6.11 2.86 -1.73
N THR A 301 -7.28 2.93 -2.38
CA THR A 301 -8.57 3.07 -1.69
C THR A 301 -9.05 1.74 -1.10
N PHE A 302 -8.51 0.61 -1.56
CA PHE A 302 -8.77 -0.71 -0.99
C PHE A 302 -7.77 -1.03 0.13
N SER A 303 -8.14 -1.95 1.01
CA SER A 303 -7.29 -2.38 2.13
C SER A 303 -7.36 -3.89 2.33
N GLY A 304 -6.50 -4.41 3.21
CA GLY A 304 -6.53 -5.83 3.59
C GLY A 304 -6.21 -6.78 2.44
N ARG A 305 -6.78 -7.99 2.52
CA ARG A 305 -6.59 -9.05 1.51
C ARG A 305 -7.28 -8.74 0.19
N LEU A 306 -8.39 -7.98 0.21
CA LEU A 306 -9.05 -7.51 -0.99
C LEU A 306 -8.09 -6.75 -1.91
N ARG A 307 -7.27 -5.82 -1.37
CA ARG A 307 -6.28 -5.09 -2.17
C ARG A 307 -5.23 -6.02 -2.77
N ILE A 308 -4.78 -7.04 -2.03
CA ILE A 308 -3.82 -8.05 -2.54
C ILE A 308 -4.45 -8.80 -3.71
N ASP A 309 -5.65 -9.35 -3.53
CA ASP A 309 -6.29 -10.19 -4.53
C ASP A 309 -6.68 -9.42 -5.80
N LEU A 310 -7.12 -8.15 -5.67
CA LEU A 310 -7.35 -7.27 -6.82
C LEU A 310 -6.06 -6.98 -7.61
N ILE A 311 -4.94 -6.78 -6.92
CA ILE A 311 -3.63 -6.58 -7.57
C ILE A 311 -3.19 -7.86 -8.29
N LEU A 312 -3.41 -9.03 -7.69
CA LEU A 312 -3.09 -10.33 -8.29
C LEU A 312 -3.99 -10.65 -9.50
N LEU A 313 -5.28 -10.31 -9.42
CA LEU A 313 -6.21 -10.40 -10.56
C LEU A 313 -5.76 -9.50 -11.72
N TYR A 314 -5.49 -8.23 -11.45
CA TYR A 314 -4.96 -7.31 -12.47
C TYR A 314 -3.64 -7.84 -13.06
N PHE A 315 -2.76 -8.38 -12.21
CA PHE A 315 -1.49 -8.95 -12.65
C PHE A 315 -1.72 -10.11 -13.62
N PHE A 316 -2.61 -11.04 -13.31
CA PHE A 316 -2.99 -12.13 -14.22
C PHE A 316 -3.54 -11.60 -15.55
N CYS A 317 -4.55 -10.73 -15.52
CA CYS A 317 -5.15 -10.17 -16.73
C CYS A 317 -4.09 -9.54 -17.63
N ARG A 318 -3.19 -8.72 -17.04
CA ARG A 318 -2.13 -8.06 -17.81
C ARG A 318 -1.05 -9.03 -18.31
N VAL A 319 -0.78 -10.12 -17.60
CA VAL A 319 0.17 -11.15 -18.04
C VAL A 319 -0.41 -11.96 -19.19
N ALA A 320 -1.67 -12.36 -19.08
CA ALA A 320 -2.35 -13.12 -20.13
C ALA A 320 -2.45 -12.29 -21.42
N ASP A 321 -2.87 -11.03 -21.30
CA ASP A 321 -2.90 -10.05 -22.38
C ASP A 321 -1.52 -9.88 -23.05
N ASP A 322 -0.47 -9.58 -22.28
CA ASP A 322 0.89 -9.41 -22.82
C ASP A 322 1.45 -10.72 -23.45
N LEU A 323 1.02 -11.92 -23.03
CA LEU A 323 1.44 -13.18 -23.68
C LEU A 323 0.83 -13.31 -25.08
N VAL A 324 -0.41 -12.87 -25.25
CA VAL A 324 -1.13 -12.92 -26.54
C VAL A 324 -0.66 -11.78 -27.45
N ASP A 325 -0.62 -10.55 -26.94
CA ASP A 325 -0.30 -9.35 -27.72
C ASP A 325 1.17 -9.27 -28.17
N ASN A 326 2.12 -9.77 -27.36
CA ASN A 326 3.54 -9.77 -27.73
C ASN A 326 3.98 -11.06 -28.45
N ALA A 327 3.03 -11.91 -28.85
CA ALA A 327 3.34 -13.09 -29.64
C ALA A 327 3.92 -12.70 -31.02
N SER A 328 4.91 -13.45 -31.50
CA SER A 328 5.57 -13.19 -32.78
C SER A 328 4.68 -13.48 -34.00
N SER A 329 3.63 -14.29 -33.81
CA SER A 329 2.68 -14.66 -34.86
C SER A 329 1.33 -15.03 -34.28
N GLY A 330 0.28 -14.96 -35.10
CA GLY A 330 -1.06 -15.40 -34.69
C GLY A 330 -1.12 -16.89 -34.29
N ALA A 331 -0.26 -17.74 -34.86
CA ALA A 331 -0.15 -19.15 -34.47
C ALA A 331 0.41 -19.31 -33.04
N GLU A 332 1.41 -18.51 -32.68
CA GLU A 332 1.94 -18.47 -31.31
C GLU A 332 0.89 -17.92 -30.33
N ALA A 333 0.18 -16.86 -30.71
CA ALA A 333 -0.88 -16.29 -29.89
C ALA A 333 -2.01 -17.30 -29.59
N ARG A 334 -2.46 -18.06 -30.62
CA ARG A 334 -3.43 -19.17 -30.44
C ARG A 334 -2.89 -20.25 -29.50
N LYS A 335 -1.59 -20.55 -29.57
CA LYS A 335 -0.94 -21.50 -28.63
C LYS A 335 -0.94 -20.96 -27.20
N TRP A 336 -0.73 -19.66 -26.99
CA TRP A 336 -0.82 -19.05 -25.65
C TRP A 336 -2.23 -19.11 -25.10
N ILE A 337 -3.25 -18.79 -25.91
CA ILE A 337 -4.65 -18.92 -25.51
C ILE A 337 -4.97 -20.37 -25.12
N ALA A 338 -4.57 -21.35 -25.94
CA ALA A 338 -4.80 -22.77 -25.64
C ALA A 338 -4.12 -23.22 -24.33
N LYS A 339 -2.90 -22.74 -24.06
CA LYS A 339 -2.19 -23.00 -22.79
C LYS A 339 -2.90 -22.36 -21.60
N LEU A 340 -3.40 -21.13 -21.76
CA LEU A 340 -4.18 -20.45 -20.71
C LEU A 340 -5.49 -21.17 -20.43
N THR A 341 -6.21 -21.62 -21.47
CA THR A 341 -7.42 -22.44 -21.32
C THR A 341 -7.12 -23.72 -20.55
N HIS A 342 -6.08 -24.46 -20.94
CA HIS A 342 -5.73 -25.70 -20.25
C HIS A 342 -5.24 -25.47 -18.80
N TYR A 343 -4.59 -24.33 -18.53
CA TYR A 343 -4.30 -23.90 -17.17
C TYR A 343 -5.59 -23.71 -16.35
N LEU A 344 -6.59 -23.03 -16.90
CA LEU A 344 -7.89 -22.84 -16.22
C LEU A 344 -8.60 -24.18 -16.01
N ASP A 345 -8.58 -25.07 -17.01
CA ASP A 345 -9.19 -26.41 -16.90
C ASP A 345 -8.59 -27.18 -15.71
N LYS A 346 -7.26 -27.12 -15.55
CA LYS A 346 -6.57 -27.74 -14.41
C LYS A 346 -6.85 -27.02 -13.09
N ALA A 347 -6.92 -25.68 -13.10
CA ALA A 347 -7.14 -24.88 -11.90
C ALA A 347 -8.57 -25.07 -11.33
N TYR A 348 -9.54 -25.33 -12.20
CA TYR A 348 -10.95 -25.58 -11.83
C TYR A 348 -11.35 -27.05 -11.79
N ALA A 349 -10.45 -27.98 -12.16
CA ALA A 349 -10.69 -29.41 -11.99
C ALA A 349 -11.01 -29.75 -10.53
N SER A 350 -12.01 -30.61 -10.31
CA SER A 350 -12.35 -31.09 -8.97
C SER A 350 -11.17 -31.84 -8.33
N LYS A 351 -11.11 -31.85 -6.99
CA LYS A 351 -10.05 -32.56 -6.26
C LYS A 351 -10.02 -34.05 -6.60
N GLU A 352 -11.19 -34.65 -6.81
CA GLU A 352 -11.34 -36.04 -7.21
C GLU A 352 -10.77 -36.26 -8.64
N SER A 353 -11.07 -35.38 -9.58
CA SER A 353 -10.51 -35.43 -10.94
C SER A 353 -8.99 -35.23 -10.97
N GLN A 354 -8.45 -34.42 -10.06
CA GLN A 354 -6.99 -34.22 -9.94
C GLN A 354 -6.26 -35.47 -9.41
N ILE A 355 -6.87 -36.22 -8.48
CA ILE A 355 -6.27 -37.46 -7.93
C ILE A 355 -6.31 -38.60 -8.95
N VAL A 356 -7.40 -38.70 -9.73
CA VAL A 356 -7.61 -39.81 -10.68
C VAL A 356 -6.79 -39.66 -11.96
N SER A 357 -6.56 -38.43 -12.43
CA SER A 357 -6.03 -38.16 -13.78
C SER A 357 -4.54 -38.49 -13.99
N LYS A 358 -3.75 -38.79 -12.94
CA LYS A 358 -2.27 -38.93 -13.00
C LYS A 358 -1.55 -37.76 -13.69
N GLU A 359 -2.24 -36.68 -13.99
CA GLU A 359 -1.69 -35.57 -14.75
C GLU A 359 -0.78 -34.70 -13.87
N PRO A 360 0.18 -33.97 -14.47
CA PRO A 360 1.00 -33.02 -13.74
C PRO A 360 0.11 -32.00 -13.01
N SER A 361 0.50 -31.66 -11.77
CA SER A 361 -0.17 -30.63 -10.98
C SER A 361 -0.22 -29.30 -11.73
N VAL A 362 -1.16 -28.42 -11.37
CA VAL A 362 -1.26 -27.06 -11.94
C VAL A 362 0.10 -26.35 -11.88
N HIS A 363 0.84 -26.49 -10.77
CA HIS A 363 2.17 -25.92 -10.63
C HIS A 363 3.19 -26.50 -11.63
N ALA A 364 3.19 -27.82 -11.85
CA ALA A 364 4.07 -28.45 -12.84
C ALA A 364 3.75 -27.96 -14.25
N TYR A 365 2.45 -27.95 -14.61
CA TYR A 365 1.99 -27.44 -15.90
C TYR A 365 2.45 -26.00 -16.16
N ILE A 366 2.29 -25.11 -15.17
CA ILE A 366 2.75 -23.72 -15.27
C ILE A 366 4.27 -23.65 -15.50
N SER A 367 5.03 -24.47 -14.78
CA SER A 367 6.50 -24.46 -14.83
C SER A 367 7.04 -24.89 -16.19
N GLU A 368 6.40 -25.87 -16.81
CA GLU A 368 6.80 -26.47 -18.08
C GLU A 368 6.32 -25.64 -19.29
N ASN A 369 5.15 -25.01 -19.17
CA ASN A 369 4.47 -24.43 -20.33
C ASN A 369 4.56 -22.90 -20.43
N PHE A 370 4.89 -22.19 -19.35
CA PHE A 370 4.91 -20.72 -19.32
C PHE A 370 6.31 -20.17 -19.02
N PRO A 371 6.67 -19.01 -19.62
CA PRO A 371 7.94 -18.37 -19.34
C PRO A 371 8.02 -17.95 -17.87
N LYS A 372 9.22 -17.97 -17.29
CA LYS A 372 9.47 -17.65 -15.86
C LYS A 372 8.86 -16.31 -15.41
N SER A 373 8.78 -15.32 -16.31
CA SER A 373 8.18 -14.01 -16.06
C SER A 373 6.66 -14.01 -15.92
N ALA A 374 5.97 -15.02 -16.45
CA ALA A 374 4.52 -15.16 -16.38
C ALA A 374 4.07 -16.06 -15.22
N GLN A 375 4.89 -17.06 -14.84
CA GLN A 375 4.51 -18.10 -13.86
C GLN A 375 3.90 -17.55 -12.55
N PRO A 376 4.45 -16.48 -11.91
CA PRO A 376 3.88 -15.98 -10.65
C PRO A 376 2.45 -15.46 -10.79
N ALA A 377 2.08 -14.90 -11.95
CA ALA A 377 0.73 -14.40 -12.17
C ALA A 377 -0.31 -15.51 -12.25
N LEU A 378 0.07 -16.66 -12.82
CA LEU A 378 -0.79 -17.84 -12.90
C LEU A 378 -0.88 -18.57 -11.55
N ARG A 379 0.23 -18.66 -10.82
CA ARG A 379 0.26 -19.36 -9.52
C ARG A 379 -0.43 -18.59 -8.41
N LEU A 380 -0.45 -17.25 -8.49
CA LEU A 380 -1.06 -16.40 -7.47
C LEU A 380 -2.48 -15.92 -7.79
N LEU A 381 -3.03 -16.22 -8.98
CA LEU A 381 -4.43 -15.96 -9.27
C LEU A 381 -5.33 -16.69 -8.24
N PRO A 382 -6.18 -16.00 -7.48
CA PRO A 382 -7.02 -16.64 -6.46
C PRO A 382 -8.23 -17.36 -7.08
N THR A 383 -8.01 -18.38 -7.91
CA THR A 383 -9.08 -19.11 -8.62
C THR A 383 -10.13 -19.73 -7.69
N HIS A 384 -9.75 -20.08 -6.46
CA HIS A 384 -10.68 -20.56 -5.42
C HIS A 384 -11.72 -19.51 -4.95
N LEU A 385 -11.52 -18.23 -5.28
CA LEU A 385 -12.43 -17.13 -4.99
C LEU A 385 -13.17 -16.61 -6.22
N LEU A 386 -12.78 -17.07 -7.41
CA LEU A 386 -13.21 -16.53 -8.69
C LEU A 386 -14.01 -17.57 -9.47
N SER A 387 -15.12 -17.18 -10.08
CA SER A 387 -15.85 -18.05 -11.00
C SER A 387 -15.06 -18.30 -12.27
N PHE A 388 -15.20 -19.51 -12.82
CA PHE A 388 -14.52 -19.88 -14.05
C PHE A 388 -15.01 -19.04 -15.24
N GLY A 389 -16.33 -18.87 -15.41
CA GLY A 389 -16.95 -18.25 -16.60
C GLY A 389 -16.26 -16.98 -17.09
N PRO A 390 -16.16 -15.92 -16.26
CA PRO A 390 -15.53 -14.66 -16.67
C PRO A 390 -14.07 -14.81 -17.13
N LEU A 391 -13.29 -15.73 -16.55
CA LEU A 391 -11.91 -15.98 -16.98
C LEU A 391 -11.84 -16.66 -18.35
N TYR A 392 -12.75 -17.58 -18.67
CA TYR A 392 -12.84 -18.19 -20.00
C TYR A 392 -13.35 -17.19 -21.04
N ASP A 393 -14.35 -16.39 -20.69
CA ASP A 393 -14.87 -15.33 -21.57
C ASP A 393 -13.80 -14.28 -21.90
N LEU A 394 -12.92 -13.95 -20.95
CA LEU A 394 -11.74 -13.12 -21.21
C LEU A 394 -10.83 -13.72 -22.30
N LEU A 395 -10.60 -15.05 -22.28
CA LEU A 395 -9.82 -15.73 -23.31
C LEU A 395 -10.55 -15.74 -24.68
N GLU A 396 -11.88 -15.79 -24.71
CA GLU A 396 -12.67 -15.60 -25.94
C GLU A 396 -12.55 -14.16 -26.49
N GLY A 397 -12.39 -13.17 -25.60
CA GLY A 397 -12.02 -11.81 -25.96
C GLY A 397 -10.70 -11.76 -26.74
N PHE A 398 -9.65 -12.39 -26.21
CA PHE A 398 -8.35 -12.48 -26.88
C PHE A 398 -8.43 -13.18 -28.25
N LYS A 399 -9.27 -14.21 -28.41
CA LYS A 399 -9.50 -14.85 -29.71
C LYS A 399 -10.12 -13.89 -30.73
N THR A 400 -10.91 -12.91 -30.27
CA THR A 400 -11.48 -11.87 -31.14
C THR A 400 -10.38 -10.95 -31.65
N ASP A 401 -9.41 -10.59 -30.81
CA ASP A 401 -8.26 -9.76 -31.20
C ASP A 401 -7.39 -10.42 -32.29
N LEU A 402 -7.25 -11.75 -32.27
CA LEU A 402 -6.46 -12.46 -33.29
C LEU A 402 -7.07 -12.40 -34.69
N LYS A 403 -8.39 -12.24 -34.79
CA LYS A 403 -9.10 -12.18 -36.07
C LYS A 403 -8.72 -10.94 -36.90
N PHE A 404 -8.21 -9.87 -36.26
CA PHE A 404 -7.70 -8.69 -36.98
C PHE A 404 -6.45 -9.00 -37.84
N HIS A 405 -5.69 -10.03 -37.47
CA HIS A 405 -4.42 -10.40 -38.11
C HIS A 405 -4.51 -11.68 -38.96
N GLU A 406 -5.62 -12.43 -38.91
CA GLU A 406 -5.71 -13.75 -39.56
C GLU A 406 -5.84 -13.73 -41.10
N ASN A 407 -5.99 -12.57 -41.75
CA ASN A 407 -6.27 -12.47 -43.19
C ASN A 407 -5.34 -11.49 -43.95
N HIS A 408 -4.03 -11.71 -43.90
CA HIS A 408 -3.05 -10.93 -44.67
C HIS A 408 -2.90 -11.37 -46.14
N SER A 409 -3.46 -12.51 -46.53
CA SER A 409 -3.21 -13.14 -47.84
C SER A 409 -3.84 -12.38 -49.03
N SER A 410 -4.77 -11.44 -48.79
CA SER A 410 -5.19 -10.46 -49.80
C SER A 410 -5.69 -9.17 -49.14
N LYS A 411 -5.15 -8.02 -49.55
CA LYS A 411 -5.59 -6.69 -49.06
C LYS A 411 -7.08 -6.40 -49.29
N ALA A 412 -7.74 -7.16 -50.17
CA ALA A 412 -9.15 -7.02 -50.53
C ALA A 412 -10.12 -7.90 -49.70
N GLY A 413 -9.61 -8.82 -48.87
CA GLY A 413 -10.43 -9.81 -48.13
C GLY A 413 -10.25 -9.82 -46.61
N ARG A 414 -9.65 -8.76 -46.04
CA ARG A 414 -9.41 -8.67 -44.59
C ARG A 414 -10.76 -8.49 -43.87
N ASN A 415 -11.26 -9.57 -43.27
CA ASN A 415 -12.50 -9.54 -42.51
C ASN A 415 -12.24 -8.95 -41.12
N PHE A 416 -12.95 -7.89 -40.76
CA PHE A 416 -12.84 -7.25 -39.45
C PHE A 416 -13.89 -7.89 -38.50
N PRO A 417 -13.50 -8.34 -37.30
CA PRO A 417 -14.37 -9.14 -36.45
C PRO A 417 -15.53 -8.38 -35.81
N ILE A 418 -15.54 -7.04 -35.86
CA ILE A 418 -16.59 -6.20 -35.29
C ILE A 418 -17.47 -5.66 -36.44
N GLU A 419 -18.55 -6.35 -36.77
CA GLU A 419 -19.47 -5.93 -37.84
C GLU A 419 -20.50 -4.93 -37.32
N GLY A 420 -21.13 -5.24 -36.19
CA GLY A 420 -22.19 -4.45 -35.57
C GLY A 420 -21.95 -4.06 -34.12
N GLU A 421 -22.89 -3.31 -33.57
CA GLU A 421 -22.91 -2.92 -32.15
C GLU A 421 -22.93 -4.13 -31.22
N TYR A 422 -23.65 -5.20 -31.60
CA TYR A 422 -23.66 -6.45 -30.85
C TYR A 422 -22.26 -7.09 -30.73
N ASP A 423 -21.48 -7.13 -31.81
CA ASP A 423 -20.12 -7.70 -31.76
C ASP A 423 -19.20 -6.84 -30.87
N LEU A 424 -19.38 -5.52 -30.91
CA LEU A 424 -18.66 -4.58 -30.06
C LEU A 424 -19.02 -4.76 -28.58
N GLU A 425 -20.31 -4.91 -28.26
CA GLU A 425 -20.79 -5.22 -26.91
C GLU A 425 -20.26 -6.56 -26.41
N VAL A 426 -20.33 -7.61 -27.22
CA VAL A 426 -19.79 -8.94 -26.86
C VAL A 426 -18.28 -8.87 -26.61
N TYR A 427 -17.53 -8.17 -27.47
CA TYR A 427 -16.10 -7.96 -27.27
C TYR A 427 -15.82 -7.22 -25.95
N ALA A 428 -16.48 -6.09 -25.73
CA ALA A 428 -16.31 -5.28 -24.52
C ALA A 428 -16.73 -6.01 -23.25
N ALA A 429 -17.81 -6.79 -23.30
CA ALA A 429 -18.25 -7.64 -22.21
C ALA A 429 -17.17 -8.66 -21.85
N ARG A 430 -16.55 -9.30 -22.85
CA ARG A 430 -15.49 -10.30 -22.66
C ARG A 430 -14.19 -9.74 -22.10
N VAL A 431 -13.71 -8.59 -22.60
CA VAL A 431 -12.39 -8.06 -22.21
C VAL A 431 -12.41 -7.14 -20.99
N ALA A 432 -13.56 -6.54 -20.68
CA ALA A 432 -13.69 -5.58 -19.58
C ALA A 432 -14.86 -5.86 -18.64
N GLY A 433 -16.02 -6.30 -19.16
CA GLY A 433 -17.17 -6.70 -18.35
C GLY A 433 -16.82 -7.82 -17.38
N THR A 434 -16.23 -8.91 -17.88
CA THR A 434 -15.76 -10.05 -17.08
C THR A 434 -14.79 -9.64 -15.96
N VAL A 435 -13.89 -8.68 -16.23
CA VAL A 435 -12.93 -8.17 -15.24
C VAL A 435 -13.67 -7.45 -14.11
N ALA A 436 -14.73 -6.70 -14.43
CA ALA A 436 -15.56 -6.06 -13.42
C ALA A 436 -16.33 -7.10 -12.58
N GLU A 437 -16.81 -8.17 -13.18
CA GLU A 437 -17.46 -9.29 -12.47
C GLU A 437 -16.49 -9.97 -11.50
N LEU A 438 -15.27 -10.30 -11.96
CA LEU A 438 -14.21 -10.88 -11.14
C LEU A 438 -13.80 -9.96 -9.98
N CYS A 439 -13.71 -8.65 -10.21
CA CYS A 439 -13.48 -7.68 -9.14
C CYS A 439 -14.58 -7.71 -8.08
N LEU A 440 -15.84 -7.78 -8.50
CA LEU A 440 -16.99 -7.82 -7.59
C LEU A 440 -17.05 -9.12 -6.80
N GLU A 441 -16.68 -10.25 -7.37
CA GLU A 441 -16.57 -11.52 -6.63
C GLU A 441 -15.59 -11.42 -5.46
N LEU A 442 -14.41 -10.84 -5.70
CA LEU A 442 -13.44 -10.56 -4.63
C LEU A 442 -14.01 -9.59 -3.59
N VAL A 443 -14.70 -8.52 -4.02
CA VAL A 443 -15.36 -7.58 -3.10
C VAL A 443 -16.39 -8.29 -2.23
N PHE A 444 -17.24 -9.15 -2.80
CA PHE A 444 -18.24 -9.88 -2.05
C PHE A 444 -17.62 -10.90 -1.07
N PHE A 445 -16.51 -11.54 -1.46
CA PHE A 445 -15.82 -12.48 -0.60
C PHE A 445 -15.19 -11.78 0.63
N HIS A 446 -14.59 -10.61 0.43
CA HIS A 446 -13.92 -9.86 1.49
C HIS A 446 -14.85 -8.90 2.25
N SER A 447 -16.09 -8.71 1.79
CA SER A 447 -17.07 -7.87 2.47
C SER A 447 -17.84 -8.65 3.54
N TYR A 448 -18.01 -8.01 4.69
CA TYR A 448 -18.86 -8.53 5.77
C TYR A 448 -20.34 -8.11 5.63
N THR A 449 -20.68 -7.34 4.60
CA THR A 449 -22.05 -6.86 4.38
C THR A 449 -22.92 -7.97 3.79
N THR A 450 -24.00 -8.32 4.49
CA THR A 450 -25.01 -9.25 3.97
C THR A 450 -25.67 -8.66 2.73
N THR A 451 -25.46 -9.32 1.59
CA THR A 451 -26.04 -8.93 0.30
C THR A 451 -26.91 -10.07 -0.20
N THR A 452 -28.17 -9.79 -0.56
CA THR A 452 -29.07 -10.83 -1.08
C THR A 452 -28.62 -11.30 -2.46
N ALA A 453 -29.05 -12.49 -2.89
CA ALA A 453 -28.72 -13.00 -4.23
C ALA A 453 -29.15 -12.00 -5.33
N ALA A 454 -30.36 -11.46 -5.24
CA ALA A 454 -30.88 -10.47 -6.19
C ALA A 454 -30.03 -9.17 -6.22
N GLN A 455 -29.54 -8.71 -5.07
CA GLN A 455 -28.64 -7.56 -5.00
C GLN A 455 -27.27 -7.86 -5.60
N ARG A 456 -26.69 -9.04 -5.33
CA ARG A 456 -25.42 -9.47 -5.93
C ARG A 456 -25.55 -9.53 -7.45
N ASP A 457 -26.60 -10.16 -7.95
CA ASP A 457 -26.88 -10.25 -9.39
C ASP A 457 -27.03 -8.87 -10.03
N HIS A 458 -27.72 -7.94 -9.36
CA HIS A 458 -27.85 -6.57 -9.85
C HIS A 458 -26.50 -5.85 -9.91
N LEU A 459 -25.68 -5.97 -8.85
CA LEU A 459 -24.35 -5.35 -8.76
C LEU A 459 -23.40 -5.93 -9.80
N VAL A 460 -23.39 -7.24 -10.02
CA VAL A 460 -22.58 -7.90 -11.06
C VAL A 460 -22.98 -7.38 -12.44
N ARG A 461 -24.28 -7.37 -12.78
CA ARG A 461 -24.75 -6.80 -14.05
C ARG A 461 -24.40 -5.32 -14.21
N ALA A 462 -24.49 -4.53 -13.15
CA ALA A 462 -24.11 -3.12 -13.18
C ALA A 462 -22.59 -2.94 -13.37
N GLY A 463 -21.78 -3.76 -12.70
CA GLY A 463 -20.33 -3.81 -12.87
C GLY A 463 -19.93 -4.20 -14.29
N GLY A 464 -20.55 -5.24 -14.85
CA GLY A 464 -20.35 -5.66 -16.24
C GLY A 464 -20.65 -4.54 -17.23
N ARG A 465 -21.79 -3.84 -17.08
CA ARG A 465 -22.11 -2.65 -17.89
C ARG A 465 -21.09 -1.52 -17.73
N MET A 466 -20.59 -1.29 -16.51
CA MET A 466 -19.53 -0.31 -16.29
C MET A 466 -18.23 -0.72 -16.99
N GLY A 467 -17.88 -2.01 -16.98
CA GLY A 467 -16.74 -2.55 -17.74
C GLY A 467 -16.88 -2.30 -19.24
N ILE A 468 -18.05 -2.58 -19.81
CA ILE A 468 -18.36 -2.30 -21.22
C ILE A 468 -18.20 -0.81 -21.53
N ALA A 469 -18.81 0.06 -20.72
CA ALA A 469 -18.73 1.51 -20.92
C ALA A 469 -17.29 2.04 -20.86
N LEU A 470 -16.48 1.58 -19.89
CA LEU A 470 -15.06 1.94 -19.81
C LEU A 470 -14.28 1.46 -21.05
N GLN A 471 -14.62 0.29 -21.59
CA GLN A 471 -13.99 -0.22 -22.80
C GLN A 471 -14.38 0.59 -24.04
N TYR A 472 -15.64 1.04 -24.14
CA TYR A 472 -16.07 1.95 -25.21
C TYR A 472 -15.31 3.27 -25.15
N VAL A 473 -15.10 3.83 -23.95
CA VAL A 473 -14.29 5.03 -23.76
C VAL A 473 -12.85 4.80 -24.21
N ASN A 474 -12.24 3.65 -23.89
CA ASN A 474 -10.90 3.31 -24.36
C ASN A 474 -10.86 3.22 -25.90
N ILE A 475 -11.78 2.47 -26.52
CA ILE A 475 -11.86 2.31 -27.98
C ILE A 475 -12.04 3.67 -28.68
N ALA A 476 -12.91 4.54 -28.15
CA ALA A 476 -13.16 5.86 -28.73
C ALA A 476 -11.94 6.81 -28.57
N ARG A 477 -11.20 6.69 -27.47
CA ARG A 477 -9.99 7.49 -27.20
C ARG A 477 -8.79 7.01 -28.03
N ASP A 478 -8.64 5.70 -28.19
CA ASP A 478 -7.37 5.10 -28.64
C ASP A 478 -7.39 4.65 -30.12
N ILE A 479 -8.36 5.12 -30.92
CA ILE A 479 -8.53 4.79 -32.36
C ILE A 479 -7.20 4.82 -33.14
N ALA A 480 -6.42 5.89 -32.99
CA ALA A 480 -5.15 6.03 -33.71
C ALA A 480 -4.07 5.05 -33.22
N THR A 481 -4.04 4.76 -31.92
CA THR A 481 -3.13 3.78 -31.30
C THR A 481 -3.47 2.36 -31.76
N ASP A 482 -4.76 2.03 -31.81
CA ASP A 482 -5.24 0.73 -32.27
C ASP A 482 -4.98 0.54 -33.77
N ALA A 483 -5.21 1.57 -34.57
CA ALA A 483 -4.92 1.57 -36.00
C ALA A 483 -3.42 1.32 -36.28
N ALA A 484 -2.52 1.84 -35.44
CA ALA A 484 -1.08 1.65 -35.59
C ALA A 484 -0.63 0.19 -35.39
N ILE A 485 -1.42 -0.63 -34.69
CA ILE A 485 -1.21 -2.09 -34.55
C ILE A 485 -2.15 -2.91 -35.44
N GLU A 486 -2.73 -2.26 -36.46
CA GLU A 486 -3.66 -2.82 -37.45
C GLU A 486 -4.98 -3.36 -36.88
N ARG A 487 -5.47 -2.79 -35.78
CA ARG A 487 -6.76 -3.12 -35.18
C ARG A 487 -7.78 -1.98 -35.41
N VAL A 488 -9.04 -2.34 -35.68
CA VAL A 488 -10.15 -1.38 -35.83
C VAL A 488 -11.36 -1.93 -35.09
N TYR A 489 -11.57 -1.47 -33.86
CA TYR A 489 -12.68 -1.93 -33.01
C TYR A 489 -14.03 -1.26 -33.32
N LEU A 490 -14.02 -0.20 -34.13
CA LEU A 490 -15.25 0.46 -34.56
C LEU A 490 -16.08 -0.49 -35.43
N PRO A 491 -17.39 -0.64 -35.18
CA PRO A 491 -18.27 -1.46 -36.00
C PRO A 491 -18.18 -1.10 -37.48
N THR A 492 -17.96 -2.11 -38.32
CA THR A 492 -17.88 -1.94 -39.77
C THR A 492 -19.17 -1.34 -40.35
N SER A 493 -20.32 -1.66 -39.77
CA SER A 493 -21.62 -1.05 -40.10
C SER A 493 -21.65 0.47 -39.87
N TRP A 494 -21.06 0.96 -38.77
CA TRP A 494 -20.95 2.40 -38.50
C TRP A 494 -20.06 3.09 -39.52
N LEU A 495 -18.92 2.50 -39.85
CA LEU A 495 -18.02 2.99 -40.90
C LEU A 495 -18.72 3.06 -42.26
N ARG A 496 -19.44 2.00 -42.64
CA ARG A 496 -20.18 1.92 -43.91
C ARG A 496 -21.24 3.00 -44.03
N SER A 497 -21.91 3.37 -42.92
CA SER A 497 -22.90 4.46 -42.91
C SER A 497 -22.31 5.82 -43.32
N GLN A 498 -21.01 6.00 -43.14
CA GLN A 498 -20.26 7.19 -43.54
C GLN A 498 -19.49 6.99 -44.86
N GLY A 499 -19.73 5.87 -45.57
CA GLY A 499 -19.05 5.52 -46.82
C GLY A 499 -17.60 5.04 -46.62
N LEU A 500 -17.27 4.51 -45.44
CA LEU A 500 -15.91 4.16 -45.04
C LEU A 500 -15.73 2.65 -44.92
N VAL A 501 -14.49 2.21 -45.08
CA VAL A 501 -14.06 0.85 -44.73
C VAL A 501 -12.99 0.90 -43.63
N PRO A 502 -12.80 -0.18 -42.84
CA PRO A 502 -11.79 -0.20 -41.78
C PRO A 502 -10.37 0.15 -42.26
N GLN A 503 -10.02 -0.19 -43.52
CA GLN A 503 -8.73 0.18 -44.11
C GLN A 503 -8.52 1.70 -44.21
N ASP A 504 -9.58 2.50 -44.29
CA ASP A 504 -9.47 3.95 -44.28
C ASP A 504 -9.05 4.47 -42.90
N ILE A 505 -9.54 3.83 -41.83
CA ILE A 505 -9.15 4.13 -40.44
C ILE A 505 -7.68 3.78 -40.21
N LEU A 506 -7.24 2.62 -40.71
CA LEU A 506 -5.83 2.22 -40.63
C LEU A 506 -4.88 3.20 -41.34
N LYS A 507 -5.31 3.79 -42.46
CA LYS A 507 -4.49 4.75 -43.22
C LYS A 507 -4.49 6.15 -42.62
N ASN A 508 -5.64 6.60 -42.12
CA ASN A 508 -5.80 7.96 -41.58
C ASN A 508 -6.84 7.96 -40.46
N PRO A 509 -6.45 7.71 -39.19
CA PRO A 509 -7.39 7.62 -38.08
C PRO A 509 -8.03 8.97 -37.71
N ASP A 510 -7.40 10.11 -38.04
CA ASP A 510 -7.84 11.48 -37.67
C ASP A 510 -8.68 12.18 -38.76
N ARG A 511 -9.20 11.41 -39.71
CA ARG A 511 -9.96 11.92 -40.84
C ARG A 511 -11.29 12.58 -40.42
N ARG A 512 -11.68 13.65 -41.12
CA ARG A 512 -12.84 14.49 -40.77
C ARG A 512 -14.17 13.74 -40.73
N GLU A 513 -14.33 12.67 -41.50
CA GLU A 513 -15.55 11.85 -41.44
C GLU A 513 -15.72 11.14 -40.09
N MET A 514 -14.64 10.94 -39.32
CA MET A 514 -14.69 10.45 -37.95
C MET A 514 -15.30 11.45 -36.97
N GLU A 515 -15.16 12.76 -37.23
CA GLU A 515 -15.80 13.81 -36.43
C GLU A 515 -17.33 13.66 -36.46
N LYS A 516 -17.89 13.20 -37.59
CA LYS A 516 -19.33 12.95 -37.72
C LYS A 516 -19.76 11.75 -36.89
N LEU A 517 -18.96 10.69 -36.82
CA LEU A 517 -19.21 9.53 -35.96
C LEU A 517 -19.12 9.87 -34.46
N ARG A 518 -18.32 10.89 -34.10
CA ARG A 518 -18.24 11.39 -32.71
C ARG A 518 -19.46 12.20 -32.27
N ILE A 519 -20.26 12.72 -33.21
CA ILE A 519 -21.39 13.63 -32.95
C ILE A 519 -22.75 12.97 -33.20
N ALA A 520 -22.81 11.96 -34.08
CA ALA A 520 -24.06 11.39 -34.59
C ALA A 520 -24.62 10.19 -33.80
N ASN A 521 -23.85 9.64 -32.86
CA ASN A 521 -24.24 8.55 -31.95
C ASN A 521 -23.86 8.94 -30.53
#